data_AF-U4UVA3-F1
#
_entry.id   AF-U4UVA3-F1
#
_cell.length_a   1.000
_cell.length_b   1.000
_cell.length_c   1.000
_cell.angle_alpha   90.00
_cell.angle_beta   90.00
_cell.angle_gamma   90.00
#
_symmetry.space_group_name_H-M   'P 1'
#
loop_
_entity.id
_entity.type
_entity.pdbx_description
1 polymer ?
#
loop_
_entity_poly.entity_id
_entity_poly.type
_entity_poly.pdbx_seq_one_letter_code
_entity_poly.pdbx_strand_id
1 'polypeptide(L)'
;MAKHIPNFVFDCVAALVARRFLLSNITLTQMASFYAEVLSEHYQVEDLASELENCAEDFLRTLNEIGAENADEILKSFERIRITTTDNTSPRKLKSMFSSALDGLPQKEHSVESTIKRFKAFIFLVRSKPSYYAPGDWNWSKVTDSNWLGDIEDVEIDPFSFL
;
A
#
# COMPACT_ATOMS: atom_id res chain seq x y z
N MET A 1 14.78 -19.24 -4.81
CA MET A 1 14.48 -18.25 -5.85
C MET A 1 13.83 -17.09 -5.13
N ALA A 2 14.39 -15.88 -5.22
CA ALA A 2 13.85 -14.73 -4.50
C ALA A 2 12.39 -14.50 -4.94
N LYS A 3 11.49 -14.39 -3.96
CA LYS A 3 10.07 -14.09 -4.18
C LYS A 3 9.87 -12.61 -3.97
N HIS A 4 9.98 -11.81 -5.03
CA HIS A 4 9.84 -10.37 -4.95
C HIS A 4 8.37 -9.96 -4.78
N ILE A 5 8.13 -8.85 -4.08
CA ILE A 5 6.77 -8.33 -3.85
C ILE A 5 6.18 -7.82 -5.18
N PRO A 6 4.95 -8.22 -5.55
CA PRO A 6 4.21 -7.61 -6.64
C PRO A 6 4.06 -6.10 -6.43
N ASN A 7 4.26 -5.31 -7.48
CA ASN A 7 4.28 -3.85 -7.35
C ASN A 7 3.04 -3.25 -6.69
N PHE A 8 1.85 -3.78 -6.98
CA PHE A 8 0.60 -3.28 -6.41
C PHE A 8 0.47 -3.57 -4.91
N VAL A 9 1.06 -4.67 -4.43
CA VAL A 9 1.13 -5.03 -3.00
C VAL A 9 2.04 -4.05 -2.29
N PHE A 10 3.22 -3.77 -2.85
CA PHE A 10 4.12 -2.74 -2.30
C PHE A 10 3.43 -1.37 -2.28
N ASP A 11 2.79 -0.97 -3.40
CA ASP A 11 2.13 0.33 -3.52
C ASP A 11 1.02 0.51 -2.45
N CYS A 12 0.18 -0.52 -2.22
CA CYS A 12 -0.89 -0.41 -1.22
C CYS A 12 -0.36 -0.46 0.22
N VAL A 13 0.67 -1.27 0.52
CA VAL A 13 1.25 -1.33 1.86
C VAL A 13 2.01 -0.05 2.21
N ALA A 14 2.76 0.53 1.27
CA ALA A 14 3.41 1.83 1.50
C ALA A 14 2.39 2.94 1.80
N ALA A 15 1.23 2.89 1.14
CA ALA A 15 0.15 3.86 1.39
C ALA A 15 -0.53 3.61 2.73
N LEU A 16 -0.72 2.34 3.10
CA LEU A 16 -1.22 1.93 4.41
C LEU A 16 -0.29 2.39 5.54
N VAL A 17 1.03 2.27 5.38
CA VAL A 17 2.03 2.78 6.33
C VAL A 17 1.85 4.29 6.53
N ALA A 18 1.79 5.08 5.45
CA ALA A 18 1.56 6.51 5.53
C ALA A 18 0.21 6.85 6.19
N ARG A 19 -0.86 6.13 5.83
CA ARG A 19 -2.20 6.39 6.37
C ARG A 19 -2.31 6.04 7.84
N ARG A 20 -1.81 4.88 8.26
CA ARG A 20 -1.82 4.49 9.68
C ARG A 20 -0.92 5.38 10.52
N PHE A 21 0.18 5.89 9.96
CA PHE A 21 0.98 6.92 10.63
C PHE A 21 0.15 8.18 10.93
N LEU A 22 -0.64 8.68 9.97
CA LEU A 22 -1.53 9.84 10.19
C LEU A 22 -2.60 9.60 11.25
N LEU A 23 -2.98 8.33 11.48
CA LEU A 23 -4.09 7.94 12.37
C LEU A 23 -3.64 7.34 13.71
N SER A 24 -2.33 7.31 13.99
CA SER A 24 -1.78 6.69 15.20
C SER A 24 -0.69 7.56 15.84
N ASN A 25 -0.22 7.15 17.02
CA ASN A 25 0.90 7.78 17.72
C ASN A 25 2.22 7.02 17.53
N ILE A 26 2.32 6.19 16.49
CA ILE A 26 3.48 5.36 16.16
C ILE A 26 4.35 6.12 15.16
N THR A 27 5.68 6.01 15.27
CA THR A 27 6.57 6.68 14.32
C THR A 27 6.51 6.03 12.93
N LEU A 28 6.85 6.78 11.89
CA LEU A 28 6.87 6.25 10.53
C LEU A 28 7.84 5.05 10.38
N THR A 29 9.01 5.13 11.01
CA THR A 29 10.01 4.06 11.05
C THR A 29 9.46 2.79 11.70
N GLN A 30 8.76 2.91 12.83
CA GLN A 30 8.14 1.77 13.53
C GLN A 30 7.04 1.13 12.66
N MET A 31 6.18 1.96 12.07
CA MET A 31 5.12 1.52 11.16
C MET A 31 5.69 0.78 9.94
N ALA A 32 6.74 1.32 9.32
CA ALA A 32 7.39 0.71 8.16
C ALA A 32 8.09 -0.61 8.52
N SER A 33 8.77 -0.66 9.67
CA SER A 33 9.40 -1.89 10.18
C SER A 33 8.37 -2.99 10.41
N PHE A 34 7.27 -2.67 11.08
CA PHE A 34 6.17 -3.60 11.32
C PHE A 34 5.61 -4.21 10.03
N TYR A 35 5.28 -3.37 9.04
CA TYR A 35 4.73 -3.85 7.78
C TYR A 35 5.77 -4.56 6.90
N ALA A 36 7.05 -4.25 7.05
CA ALA A 36 8.13 -5.00 6.42
C ALA A 36 8.21 -6.44 6.99
N GLU A 37 8.03 -6.62 8.30
CA GLU A 37 7.96 -7.95 8.92
C GLU A 37 6.78 -8.75 8.39
N VAL A 38 5.58 -8.15 8.37
CA VAL A 38 4.36 -8.77 7.82
C VAL A 38 4.56 -9.21 6.36
N LEU A 39 5.15 -8.35 5.52
CA LEU A 39 5.44 -8.71 4.12
C LEU A 39 6.54 -9.77 3.99
N SER A 40 7.48 -9.83 4.91
CA SER A 40 8.57 -10.81 4.91
C SER A 40 8.10 -12.23 5.21
N GLU A 41 6.90 -12.41 5.76
CA GLU A 41 6.25 -13.72 5.87
C GLU A 41 5.88 -14.31 4.49
N HIS A 42 5.70 -13.45 3.48
CA HIS A 42 5.22 -13.82 2.14
C HIS A 42 6.28 -13.66 1.05
N TYR A 43 7.24 -12.76 1.25
CA TYR A 43 8.21 -12.33 0.24
C TYR A 43 9.64 -12.31 0.77
N GLN A 44 10.62 -12.33 -0.14
CA GLN A 44 12.04 -12.19 0.18
C GLN A 44 12.55 -10.89 -0.44
N VAL A 45 12.64 -9.83 0.37
CA VAL A 45 13.09 -8.51 -0.07
C VAL A 45 14.04 -7.93 0.97
N GLU A 46 15.21 -7.51 0.50
CA GLU A 46 16.19 -6.77 1.29
C GLU A 46 15.77 -5.30 1.41
N ASP A 47 16.11 -4.65 2.52
CA ASP A 47 15.88 -3.22 2.78
C ASP A 47 14.40 -2.76 2.76
N LEU A 48 13.45 -3.68 2.89
CA LEU A 48 12.02 -3.41 2.74
C LEU A 48 11.49 -2.35 3.71
N ALA A 49 11.94 -2.34 4.97
CA ALA A 49 11.53 -1.34 5.95
C ALA A 49 11.92 0.08 5.50
N SER A 50 13.15 0.26 5.06
CA SER A 50 13.66 1.53 4.52
C SER A 50 12.91 1.94 3.25
N GLU A 51 12.60 1.00 2.35
CA GLU A 51 11.83 1.32 1.13
C GLU A 51 10.40 1.75 1.45
N LEU A 52 9.73 1.10 2.40
CA LEU A 52 8.39 1.48 2.86
C LEU A 52 8.39 2.85 3.54
N GLU A 53 9.35 3.10 4.44
CA GLU A 53 9.48 4.39 5.14
C GLU A 53 9.70 5.54 4.15
N ASN A 54 10.68 5.42 3.26
CA ASN A 54 10.98 6.44 2.25
C ASN A 54 9.76 6.70 1.33
N CYS A 55 9.07 5.65 0.91
CA CYS A 55 7.89 5.79 0.07
C CYS A 55 6.72 6.46 0.80
N ALA A 56 6.51 6.10 2.07
CA ALA A 56 5.47 6.71 2.89
C ALA A 56 5.78 8.20 3.17
N GLU A 57 7.04 8.55 3.44
CA GLU A 57 7.47 9.93 3.61
C GLU A 57 7.22 10.74 2.33
N ASP A 58 7.58 10.20 1.17
CA ASP A 58 7.36 10.85 -0.12
C ASP A 58 5.86 11.03 -0.44
N PHE A 59 4.99 10.10 -0.03
CA PHE A 59 3.53 10.28 -0.10
C PHE A 59 3.08 11.45 0.78
N LEU A 60 3.48 11.48 2.04
CA LEU A 60 3.13 12.54 2.99
C LEU A 60 3.63 13.90 2.51
N ARG A 61 4.86 13.97 2.00
CA ARG A 61 5.45 15.18 1.42
C ARG A 61 4.66 15.64 0.21
N THR A 62 4.33 14.74 -0.71
CA THR A 62 3.53 15.05 -1.90
C THR A 62 2.15 15.61 -1.52
N LEU A 63 1.49 15.03 -0.51
CA LEU A 63 0.20 15.49 -0.01
C LEU A 63 0.29 16.88 0.65
N ASN A 64 1.34 17.11 1.43
CA ASN A 64 1.61 18.41 2.05
C ASN A 64 1.91 19.49 1.01
N GLU A 65 2.71 19.19 -0.02
CA GLU A 65 3.04 20.11 -1.12
C GLU A 65 1.81 20.61 -1.87
N ILE A 66 0.78 19.77 -2.01
CA ILE A 66 -0.48 20.14 -2.67
C ILE A 66 -1.53 20.70 -1.70
N GLY A 67 -1.23 20.79 -0.40
CA GLY A 67 -2.16 21.26 0.63
C GLY A 67 -3.39 20.36 0.78
N ALA A 68 -3.24 19.04 0.68
CA ALA A 68 -4.36 18.11 0.82
C ALA A 68 -4.86 18.03 2.27
N GLU A 69 -6.09 18.50 2.52
CA GLU A 69 -6.74 18.41 3.83
C GLU A 69 -7.29 17.00 4.13
N ASN A 70 -7.55 16.19 3.10
CA ASN A 70 -8.08 14.83 3.18
C ASN A 70 -7.02 13.77 2.82
N ALA A 71 -5.82 13.92 3.37
CA ALA A 71 -4.66 13.08 3.09
C ALA A 71 -4.92 11.57 3.32
N ASP A 72 -5.59 11.23 4.41
CA ASP A 72 -5.96 9.86 4.77
C ASP A 72 -6.94 9.25 3.75
N GLU A 73 -7.93 10.01 3.29
CA GLU A 73 -8.89 9.58 2.27
C GLU A 73 -8.20 9.33 0.91
N ILE A 74 -7.27 10.20 0.52
CA ILE A 74 -6.51 10.05 -0.73
C ILE A 74 -5.66 8.77 -0.66
N LEU A 75 -4.95 8.53 0.44
CA LEU A 75 -4.15 7.33 0.66
C LEU A 75 -5.02 6.06 0.62
N LYS A 76 -6.14 6.05 1.37
CA LYS A 76 -7.10 4.93 1.38
C LYS A 76 -7.66 4.63 -0.01
N SER A 77 -7.90 5.68 -0.79
CA SER A 77 -8.39 5.56 -2.15
C SER A 77 -7.32 5.01 -3.10
N PHE A 78 -6.06 5.38 -2.90
CA PHE A 78 -4.94 4.81 -3.65
C PHE A 78 -4.79 3.32 -3.34
N GLU A 79 -4.82 2.93 -2.07
CA GLU A 79 -4.81 1.52 -1.63
C GLU A 79 -5.89 0.72 -2.36
N ARG A 80 -7.14 1.20 -2.33
CA ARG A 80 -8.28 0.58 -3.03
C ARG A 80 -7.98 0.40 -4.51
N ILE A 81 -7.51 1.44 -5.21
CA ILE A 81 -7.25 1.36 -6.65
C ILE A 81 -6.12 0.37 -6.97
N ARG A 82 -5.05 0.33 -6.17
CA ARG A 82 -3.95 -0.62 -6.39
C ARG A 82 -4.41 -2.07 -6.20
N ILE A 83 -5.20 -2.34 -5.16
CA ILE A 83 -5.70 -3.69 -4.86
C ILE A 83 -6.77 -4.14 -5.84
N THR A 84 -7.67 -3.25 -6.28
CA THR A 84 -8.84 -3.63 -7.08
C THR A 84 -8.69 -3.43 -8.58
N THR A 85 -7.68 -2.68 -9.04
CA THR A 85 -7.52 -2.31 -10.45
C THR A 85 -6.07 -2.52 -10.91
N THR A 86 -5.92 -3.00 -12.14
CA THR A 86 -4.62 -3.15 -12.80
C THR A 86 -4.21 -1.84 -13.49
N ASP A 87 -2.94 -1.75 -13.91
CA ASP A 87 -2.41 -0.52 -14.53
C ASP A 87 -3.09 -0.17 -15.86
N ASN A 88 -3.75 -1.15 -16.52
CA ASN A 88 -4.54 -0.93 -17.73
C ASN A 88 -6.00 -0.57 -17.45
N THR A 89 -6.35 -0.25 -16.19
CA THR A 89 -7.69 0.10 -15.70
C THR A 89 -8.71 -1.03 -15.64
N SER A 90 -8.33 -2.28 -15.93
CA SER A 90 -9.22 -3.43 -15.73
C SER A 90 -9.30 -3.86 -14.25
N PRO A 91 -10.41 -4.45 -13.80
CA PRO A 91 -10.51 -5.04 -12.46
C PRO A 91 -9.40 -6.07 -12.22
N ARG A 92 -8.75 -5.99 -11.06
CA ARG A 92 -7.70 -6.92 -10.65
C ARG A 92 -8.34 -8.21 -10.16
N LYS A 93 -7.91 -9.34 -10.74
CA LYS A 93 -8.28 -10.67 -10.29
C LYS A 93 -7.17 -11.22 -9.40
N LEU A 94 -7.41 -11.31 -8.08
CA LEU A 94 -6.40 -11.74 -7.11
C LEU A 94 -6.17 -13.26 -7.09
N LYS A 95 -7.17 -14.05 -7.49
CA LYS A 95 -7.08 -15.51 -7.56
C LYS A 95 -7.55 -16.03 -8.90
N SER A 96 -6.73 -16.87 -9.51
CA SER A 96 -7.08 -17.68 -10.67
C SER A 96 -7.25 -19.15 -10.26
N MET A 97 -7.59 -20.02 -11.21
CA MET A 97 -7.66 -21.47 -10.95
C MET A 97 -6.29 -22.07 -10.59
N PHE A 98 -5.19 -21.44 -11.04
CA PHE A 98 -3.85 -22.00 -10.96
C PHE A 98 -2.81 -21.09 -10.28
N SER A 99 -3.16 -19.86 -9.91
CA SER A 99 -2.21 -18.89 -9.37
C SER A 99 -2.90 -17.80 -8.54
N SER A 100 -2.13 -17.14 -7.69
CA SER A 100 -2.52 -15.91 -7.01
C SER A 100 -1.74 -14.72 -7.55
N ALA A 101 -2.38 -13.56 -7.66
CA ALA A 101 -1.70 -12.29 -7.91
C ALA A 101 -0.84 -11.85 -6.71
N LEU A 102 -1.01 -12.48 -5.55
CA LEU A 102 -0.20 -12.28 -4.35
C LEU A 102 1.07 -13.15 -4.37
N ASP A 103 1.22 -14.06 -5.32
CA ASP A 103 2.42 -14.88 -5.43
C ASP A 103 3.64 -14.00 -5.72
N GLY A 104 4.76 -14.31 -5.07
CA GLY A 104 6.01 -13.60 -5.28
C GLY A 104 6.51 -13.72 -6.71
N LEU A 105 7.06 -12.63 -7.23
CA LEU A 105 7.55 -12.52 -8.60
C LEU A 105 9.03 -12.92 -8.70
N PRO A 106 9.47 -13.43 -9.87
CA PRO A 106 10.87 -13.77 -10.10
C PRO A 106 11.78 -12.54 -10.28
N GLN A 107 11.22 -11.34 -10.47
CA GLN A 107 11.94 -10.09 -10.64
C GLN A 107 11.33 -8.98 -9.78
N LYS A 108 12.16 -8.08 -9.27
CA LYS A 108 11.72 -6.90 -8.53
C LYS A 108 11.11 -5.87 -9.50
N GLU A 109 9.83 -5.59 -9.32
CA GLU A 109 9.08 -4.62 -10.14
C GLU A 109 8.71 -3.33 -9.39
N HIS A 110 8.89 -3.30 -8.06
CA HIS A 110 8.63 -2.14 -7.23
C HIS A 110 9.89 -1.32 -6.97
N SER A 111 9.70 -0.02 -6.80
CA SER A 111 10.70 0.93 -6.30
C SER A 111 9.98 2.15 -5.77
N VAL A 112 10.59 2.86 -4.81
CA VAL A 112 10.06 4.13 -4.28
C VAL A 112 9.70 5.09 -5.42
N GLU A 113 10.61 5.32 -6.36
CA GLU A 113 10.39 6.23 -7.50
C GLU A 113 9.16 5.84 -8.35
N SER A 114 9.03 4.56 -8.70
CA SER A 114 7.93 4.10 -9.56
C SER A 114 6.59 4.17 -8.84
N THR A 115 6.58 3.92 -7.53
CA THR A 115 5.39 4.01 -6.67
C THR A 115 4.96 5.47 -6.49
N ILE A 116 5.88 6.39 -6.23
CA ILE A 116 5.56 7.84 -6.15
C ILE A 116 5.01 8.37 -7.47
N LYS A 117 5.56 7.93 -8.60
CA LYS A 117 5.02 8.30 -9.92
C LYS A 117 3.57 7.85 -10.09
N ARG A 118 3.24 6.61 -9.68
CA ARG A 118 1.87 6.09 -9.70
C ARG A 118 0.94 6.87 -8.76
N PHE A 119 1.41 7.23 -7.57
CA PHE A 119 0.62 8.00 -6.62
C PHE A 119 0.32 9.42 -7.10
N LYS A 120 1.31 10.13 -7.66
CA LYS A 120 1.09 11.45 -8.27
C LYS A 120 0.09 11.38 -9.41
N ALA A 121 0.20 10.37 -10.29
CA ALA A 121 -0.79 10.14 -11.34
C ALA A 121 -2.19 9.88 -10.78
N PHE A 122 -2.29 9.14 -9.67
CA PHE A 122 -3.56 8.90 -8.98
C PHE A 122 -4.16 10.18 -8.38
N ILE A 123 -3.36 11.06 -7.77
CA ILE A 123 -3.85 12.37 -7.27
C ILE A 123 -4.51 13.16 -8.40
N PHE A 124 -3.89 13.22 -9.58
CA PHE A 124 -4.51 13.87 -10.75
C PHE A 124 -5.82 13.18 -11.16
N LEU A 125 -5.86 11.84 -11.11
CA LEU A 125 -7.06 11.07 -11.41
C LEU A 125 -8.22 11.41 -10.47
N VAL A 126 -8.04 11.32 -9.15
CA VAL A 126 -9.14 11.59 -8.19
C VAL A 126 -9.62 13.04 -8.21
N ARG A 127 -8.71 13.99 -8.50
CA ARG A 127 -9.09 15.40 -8.70
C ARG A 127 -9.98 15.58 -9.93
N SER A 128 -9.70 14.87 -11.01
CA SER A 128 -10.51 14.92 -12.24
C SER A 128 -11.79 14.08 -12.17
N LYS A 129 -11.78 13.02 -11.36
CA LYS A 129 -12.86 12.04 -11.24
C LYS A 129 -13.01 11.60 -9.77
N PRO A 130 -13.77 12.34 -8.95
CA PRO A 130 -13.97 12.03 -7.54
C PRO A 130 -14.59 10.64 -7.27
N SER A 131 -15.22 9.99 -8.27
CA SER A 131 -15.72 8.62 -8.15
C SER A 131 -14.63 7.56 -7.87
N TYR A 132 -13.35 7.92 -8.01
CA TYR A 132 -12.23 7.06 -7.66
C TYR A 132 -11.88 7.08 -6.16
N TYR A 133 -12.45 8.01 -5.39
CA TYR A 133 -12.36 7.93 -3.93
C TYR A 133 -12.97 6.62 -3.41
N ALA A 134 -12.33 6.04 -2.39
CA ALA A 134 -12.89 4.91 -1.69
C ALA A 134 -14.18 5.31 -0.97
N PRO A 135 -15.24 4.49 -0.99
CA PRO A 135 -16.38 4.67 -0.11
C PRO A 135 -15.93 4.71 1.36
N GLY A 136 -16.61 5.50 2.19
CA GLY A 136 -16.20 5.69 3.60
C GLY A 136 -16.12 4.38 4.39
N ASP A 137 -17.03 3.45 4.11
CA ASP A 137 -17.10 2.12 4.75
C ASP A 137 -16.14 1.09 4.14
N TRP A 138 -15.41 1.42 3.07
CA TRP A 138 -14.50 0.48 2.41
C TRP A 138 -13.29 0.14 3.28
N ASN A 139 -12.79 -1.10 3.19
CA ASN A 139 -11.58 -1.60 3.82
C ASN A 139 -11.02 -2.78 2.99
N TRP A 140 -9.84 -3.28 3.34
CA TRP A 140 -9.15 -4.32 2.58
C TRP A 140 -9.83 -5.69 2.69
N SER A 141 -10.48 -5.98 3.83
CA SER A 141 -11.23 -7.22 4.04
C SER A 141 -12.47 -7.35 3.14
N LYS A 142 -12.97 -6.24 2.58
CA LYS A 142 -14.04 -6.24 1.57
C LYS A 142 -13.58 -6.67 0.17
N VAL A 143 -12.28 -6.87 -0.05
CA VAL A 143 -11.75 -7.29 -1.35
C VAL A 143 -11.85 -8.81 -1.50
N THR A 144 -12.57 -9.27 -2.52
CA THR A 144 -12.67 -10.70 -2.82
C THR A 144 -11.31 -11.34 -3.11
N ASP A 145 -11.06 -12.51 -2.53
CA ASP A 145 -9.82 -13.29 -2.70
C ASP A 145 -8.54 -12.57 -2.23
N SER A 146 -8.64 -11.57 -1.34
CA SER A 146 -7.48 -10.86 -0.79
C SER A 146 -6.64 -11.68 0.18
N ASN A 147 -7.17 -12.79 0.72
CA ASN A 147 -6.44 -13.71 1.61
C ASN A 147 -5.73 -12.93 2.74
N TRP A 148 -4.48 -13.28 3.06
CA TRP A 148 -3.66 -12.58 4.06
C TRP A 148 -3.60 -11.06 3.86
N LEU A 149 -3.62 -10.58 2.61
CA LEU A 149 -3.55 -9.14 2.32
C LEU A 149 -4.77 -8.42 2.89
N GLY A 150 -5.95 -9.04 2.84
CA GLY A 150 -7.18 -8.43 3.35
C GLY A 150 -7.16 -8.13 4.85
N ASP A 151 -6.32 -8.86 5.59
CA ASP A 151 -6.28 -8.83 7.06
C ASP A 151 -5.25 -7.83 7.61
N ILE A 152 -4.28 -7.37 6.79
CA ILE A 152 -3.15 -6.57 7.28
C ILE A 152 -3.50 -5.11 7.66
N GLU A 153 -4.65 -4.60 7.18
CA GLU A 153 -5.09 -3.23 7.48
C GLU A 153 -5.36 -3.04 8.98
N ASP A 154 -5.99 -4.04 9.60
CA ASP A 154 -6.51 -3.96 10.97
C ASP A 154 -5.58 -4.64 12.00
N VAL A 155 -4.38 -5.05 11.61
CA VAL A 155 -3.45 -5.71 12.55
C VAL A 155 -3.03 -4.72 13.62
N GLU A 156 -3.23 -5.12 14.87
CA GLU A 156 -2.84 -4.34 16.03
C GLU A 156 -1.31 -4.26 16.11
N ILE A 157 -0.79 -3.04 16.24
CA ILE A 157 0.64 -2.81 16.44
C ILE A 157 0.82 -2.53 17.92
N ASP A 158 1.48 -3.44 18.63
CA ASP A 158 1.87 -3.22 20.01
C ASP A 158 2.99 -2.17 20.05
N PRO A 159 2.76 -0.95 20.59
CA PRO A 159 3.79 0.08 20.65
C PRO A 159 4.98 -0.32 21.53
N PHE A 160 4.78 -1.25 22.47
CA PHE A 160 5.83 -1.76 23.35
C PHE A 160 6.72 -2.80 22.66
N SER A 161 6.33 -3.32 21.49
CA SER A 161 7.17 -4.26 20.72
C SER A 161 8.45 -3.62 20.18
N PHE A 162 8.56 -2.30 20.20
CA PHE A 162 9.71 -1.54 19.71
C PHE A 162 10.63 -0.99 20.83
N LEU A 163 10.34 -1.28 22.10
CA LEU A 163 11.13 -0.85 23.28
C LEU A 163 12.14 -1.92 23.70
#